data_AF-A0A354FJ76-F1
#
_entry.id   AF-A0A354FJ76-F1
#
_cell.length_a   1.000
_cell.length_b   1.000
_cell.length_c   1.000
_cell.angle_alpha   90.00
_cell.angle_beta   90.00
_cell.angle_gamma   90.00
#
_symmetry.space_group_name_H-M   'P 1'
#
loop_
_entity.id
_entity.type
_entity.pdbx_description
1 polymer ?
#
loop_
_entity_poly.entity_id
_entity_poly.type
_entity_poly.pdbx_seq_one_letter_code
_entity_poly.pdbx_strand_id
1 'polypeptide(L)' 'RKDLGLCFEEAKKNGALLPMAMLVDQFYAHVQQRGGSRWDTSSLLARLEAFRK' A
#
# COMPACT_ATOMS: atom_id res chain seq x y z
N ARG A 1 4.63 -6.50 -3.78
CA ARG A 1 3.36 -6.90 -3.11
C ARG A 1 3.36 -8.36 -2.62
N LYS A 2 4.51 -8.95 -2.24
CA LYS A 2 4.56 -10.35 -1.79
C LYS A 2 4.10 -10.49 -0.33
N ASP A 3 4.61 -9.65 0.56
CA ASP A 3 4.38 -9.78 2.00
C ASP A 3 2.98 -9.35 2.43
N LEU A 4 2.45 -8.26 1.86
CA LEU A 4 1.08 -7.81 2.12
C LEU A 4 0.02 -8.81 1.63
N GLY A 5 0.29 -9.51 0.52
CA GLY A 5 -0.60 -10.57 0.01
C GLY A 5 -0.74 -11.70 1.02
N LEU A 6 0.37 -12.18 1.57
CA LEU A 6 0.38 -13.21 2.63
C LEU A 6 -0.34 -12.74 3.90
N CYS A 7 -0.13 -11.48 4.32
CA CYS A 7 -0.82 -10.92 5.48
C CYS A 7 -2.34 -10.86 5.28
N PHE A 8 -2.83 -10.50 4.09
CA PHE A 8 -4.27 -10.46 3.82
C PHE A 8 -4.90 -11.85 3.72
N GLU A 9 -4.19 -12.82 3.16
CA GLU A 9 -4.66 -14.20 3.14
C GLU A 9 -4.80 -14.77 4.56
N GLU A 10 -3.84 -14.49 5.43
CA GLU A 10 -3.90 -14.92 6.83
C GLU A 10 -5.00 -14.19 7.62
N ALA A 11 -5.15 -12.88 7.39
CA ALA A 11 -6.23 -12.10 7.98
C ALA A 11 -7.61 -12.62 7.56
N LYS A 12 -7.76 -13.04 6.30
CA LYS A 12 -8.99 -13.67 5.80
C LYS A 12 -9.29 -15.00 6.47
N LYS A 13 -8.27 -15.82 6.76
CA LYS A 13 -8.43 -17.10 7.47
C LYS A 13 -8.83 -16.90 8.94
N ASN A 14 -8.26 -15.90 9.59
CA ASN A 14 -8.48 -15.65 11.02
C ASN A 14 -9.61 -14.65 11.32
N GLY A 15 -10.25 -14.09 10.29
CA GLY A 15 -11.30 -13.06 10.43
C GLY A 15 -10.77 -11.71 10.94
N ALA A 16 -9.47 -11.47 10.86
CA ALA A 16 -8.86 -10.23 11.32
C ALA A 16 -9.15 -9.07 10.35
N LEU A 17 -9.63 -7.95 10.90
CA LEU A 17 -9.81 -6.71 10.14
C LEU A 17 -8.49 -5.94 10.13
N LEU A 18 -7.91 -5.74 8.95
CA LEU A 18 -6.67 -4.97 8.76
C LEU A 18 -6.90 -3.68 7.95
N PRO A 19 -7.77 -2.76 8.41
CA PRO A 19 -8.17 -1.57 7.63
C PRO A 19 -6.98 -0.67 7.27
N MET A 20 -6.00 -0.54 8.16
CA MET A 20 -4.79 0.26 7.91
C MET A 20 -3.90 -0.39 6.84
N ALA A 21 -3.71 -1.72 6.89
CA ALA A 21 -2.91 -2.41 5.89
C ALA A 21 -3.58 -2.36 4.50
N MET A 22 -4.92 -2.47 4.46
CA MET A 22 -5.70 -2.32 3.22
C MET A 22 -5.54 -0.92 2.62
N LEU A 23 -5.59 0.12 3.45
CA LEU A 23 -5.37 1.51 3.00
C LEU A 23 -3.97 1.69 2.42
N VAL A 24 -2.96 1.10 3.06
CA VAL A 24 -1.56 1.13 2.57
C VAL A 24 -1.40 0.39 1.24
N ASP A 25 -2.04 -0.78 1.06
CA ASP A 25 -2.03 -1.49 -0.23
C ASP A 25 -2.67 -0.64 -1.36
N GLN A 26 -3.76 0.08 -1.07
CA GLN A 26 -4.37 1.00 -2.03
C GLN A 26 -3.44 2.18 -2.39
N PHE A 27 -2.65 2.69 -1.44
CA PHE A 27 -1.66 3.71 -1.76
C PHE A 27 -0.52 3.18 -2.63
N TYR A 28 -0.05 1.96 -2.36
CA TYR A 28 0.93 1.30 -3.23
C TYR A 28 0.40 1.05 -4.64
N ALA A 29 -0.86 0.63 -4.78
CA ALA A 29 -1.50 0.43 -6.07
C ALA A 29 -1.54 1.73 -6.90
N HIS A 30 -1.82 2.88 -6.26
CA HIS A 30 -1.79 4.18 -6.93
C HIS A 30 -0.37 4.62 -7.36
N VAL A 31 0.66 4.34 -6.55
CA VAL A 31 2.05 4.63 -6.92
C VAL A 31 2.48 3.78 -8.12
N GLN A 32 2.07 2.51 -8.16
CA GLN A 32 2.35 1.61 -9.27
C GLN A 32 1.65 2.07 -10.56
N GLN A 33 0.38 2.50 -10.50
CA GLN A 33 -0.35 3.08 -11.64
C GLN A 33 0.31 4.36 -12.19
N ARG A 34 1.00 5.13 -11.35
CA ARG A 34 1.77 6.31 -11.75
C ARG A 34 3.14 5.98 -12.39
N GLY A 35 3.41 4.71 -12.69
CA GLY A 35 4.67 4.26 -13.30
C GLY A 35 5.80 3.96 -12.31
N GLY A 36 5.53 4.01 -11.01
CA GLY A 36 6.49 3.78 -9.93
C GLY A 36 6.76 2.31 -9.62
N SER A 37 6.88 1.43 -10.63
CA SER A 37 7.02 -0.03 -10.44
C SER A 37 8.22 -0.45 -9.56
N ARG A 38 9.17 0.47 -9.34
CA ARG A 38 10.37 0.29 -8.52
C ARG A 38 10.57 1.38 -7.45
N TRP A 39 9.52 2.16 -7.18
CA TRP A 39 9.59 3.22 -6.19
C TRP A 39 9.51 2.62 -4.79
N ASP A 40 10.49 2.96 -3.95
CA ASP A 40 10.64 2.44 -2.59
C ASP A 40 9.54 2.99 -1.66
N THR A 41 9.41 2.44 -0.46
CA THR A 41 8.43 2.79 0.59
C THR A 41 8.34 4.31 0.85
N SER A 42 9.45 5.02 0.65
CA SER A 42 9.59 6.48 0.72
C SER A 42 8.74 7.25 -0.32
N SER A 43 8.26 6.59 -1.37
CA SER A 43 7.37 7.19 -2.38
C SER A 43 5.97 7.54 -1.87
N LEU A 44 5.58 7.05 -0.70
CA LEU A 44 4.38 7.54 0.00
C LEU A 44 4.53 9.01 0.41
N LEU A 45 5.75 9.48 0.67
CA LEU A 45 6.04 10.88 0.96
C LEU A 45 5.76 11.79 -0.25
N ALA A 46 5.98 11.30 -1.47
CA ALA A 46 5.65 12.03 -2.69
C ALA A 46 4.14 12.32 -2.82
N ARG A 47 3.28 11.47 -2.23
CA ARG A 47 1.84 11.75 -2.13
C ARG A 47 1.57 12.93 -1.18
N LEU A 48 2.31 13.01 -0.07
CA LEU A 48 2.19 14.11 0.90
C LEU A 48 2.73 15.44 0.33
N GLU A 49 3.83 15.41 -0.42
CA GLU A 49 4.38 16.61 -1.10
C GLU A 49 3.43 17.16 -2.17
N ALA A 50 2.72 16.29 -2.90
CA ALA A 50 1.70 16.73 -3.86
C ALA A 50 0.51 17.44 -3.20
N PHE A 51 0.21 17.14 -1.93
CA PHE A 51 -0.82 17.83 -1.14
C PHE A 51 -0.35 19.16 -0.53
N ARG A 52 0.96 19.46 -0.55
CA ARG A 52 1.54 20.70 0.00
C ARG A 52 1.74 21.82 -1.04
N LYS A 53 1.37 21.60 -2.31
CA LYS A 53 1.29 22.64 -3.35
C LYS A 53 -0.09 23.25 -3.39
#